data_AF-A0A6V8D2D9-F1
#
_entry.id   AF-A0A6V8D2D9-F1
#
_cell.length_a   1.000
_cell.length_b   1.000
_cell.length_c   1.000
_cell.angle_alpha   90.00
_cell.angle_beta   90.00
_cell.angle_gamma   90.00
#
_symmetry.space_group_name_H-M   'P 1'
#
loop_
_entity.id
_entity.type
_entity.pdbx_description
1 polymer ?
#
loop_
_entity_poly.entity_id
_entity_poly.type
_entity_poly.pdbx_seq_one_letter_code
_entity_poly.pdbx_strand_id
1 'polypeptide(L)'
;MEFPDVAGEPWFPRGAVSTNPVPSEHAPVGFSSFEVPLSWTTTVMLWPNAGLPNLEVLQTWSESEDLWGDVTCLQSATSLAWTSGSLGPIGKMDCGRDGIWRIEILPFDYDGHGRRLSEHIGSNPYVAQGGLQWRGRDVLLFWRDLGAWPSAADVLESLIESEKLDDARILIEECGRALGRFHLSTVEVADPTKVAKRWNERLKVLEERTKSSTLWRAPHGRRTVGTLTHRNFSLRNIVVLNDIHSKPNLEDVHILFPGDGVYGALIPLEHRAPALQDLAAGYRSIERIEGGTSGMRIELRRCFLDGWRSTAPPRWASDDALDSHKGGVPIWEYEQVLKEVLYAHAFDDEIDPRTHWFLNHVDRIQAGMFRARTIAAGALTCTALLGFGIYAGVTELLEWSDSIPLMLCGLAVLPLRQLYRSLAPPPY
;
A
#
# COMPACT_ATOMS: atom_id res chain seq x y z
N MET A 1 21.51 20.03 23.05
CA MET A 1 21.63 18.92 22.10
C MET A 1 21.43 19.51 20.73
N GLU A 2 22.40 19.35 19.84
CA GLU A 2 22.34 19.89 18.48
C GLU A 2 21.57 18.92 17.58
N PHE A 3 20.86 19.44 16.57
CA PHE A 3 20.18 18.61 15.59
C PHE A 3 21.22 17.91 14.70
N PRO A 4 21.10 16.60 14.43
CA PRO A 4 22.07 15.89 13.62
C PRO A 4 22.08 16.38 12.17
N ASP A 5 23.24 16.29 11.51
CA ASP A 5 23.38 16.64 10.10
C ASP A 5 22.80 15.53 9.20
N VAL A 6 21.46 15.53 9.08
CA VAL A 6 20.70 14.55 8.30
C VAL A 6 19.77 15.20 7.27
N ALA A 7 19.82 16.52 7.13
CA ALA A 7 18.92 17.26 6.24
C ALA A 7 19.11 16.91 4.76
N GLY A 8 20.31 16.45 4.38
CA GLY A 8 20.64 15.99 3.03
C GLY A 8 20.30 14.53 2.77
N GLU A 9 19.87 13.78 3.78
CA GLU A 9 19.58 12.35 3.65
C GLU A 9 18.28 12.11 2.86
N PRO A 10 18.21 11.05 2.03
CA PRO A 10 17.05 10.74 1.20
C PRO A 10 15.79 10.40 2.00
N TRP A 11 15.95 9.93 3.24
CA TRP A 11 14.84 9.58 4.13
C TRP A 11 14.35 10.76 4.98
N PHE A 12 15.07 11.89 4.98
CA PHE A 12 14.67 13.06 5.76
C PHE A 12 13.71 13.94 4.94
N PRO A 13 12.50 14.26 5.45
CA PRO A 13 11.46 14.94 4.66
C PRO A 13 11.69 16.46 4.58
N ARG A 14 12.85 16.88 4.05
CA ARG A 14 13.32 18.27 4.03
C ARG A 14 12.33 19.25 3.40
N GLY A 15 11.62 18.85 2.34
CA GLY A 15 10.66 19.70 1.64
C GLY A 15 9.37 19.95 2.43
N ALA A 16 9.06 19.10 3.41
CA ALA A 16 7.92 19.29 4.30
C ALA A 16 8.24 20.09 5.57
N VAL A 17 9.52 20.19 5.97
CA VAL A 17 9.95 20.86 7.21
C VAL A 17 9.71 22.37 7.11
N SER A 18 8.97 22.92 8.06
CA SER A 18 8.56 24.33 8.05
C SER A 18 9.48 25.25 8.86
N THR A 19 10.07 24.73 9.95
CA THR A 19 11.03 25.44 10.80
C THR A 19 12.09 24.48 11.32
N ASN A 20 13.17 25.01 11.88
CA ASN A 20 14.24 24.20 12.46
C ASN A 20 13.70 23.22 13.50
N PRO A 21 14.08 21.93 13.44
CA PRO A 21 13.76 20.96 14.46
C PRO A 21 14.29 21.37 15.84
N VAL A 22 13.57 20.99 16.89
CA VAL A 22 13.92 21.31 18.28
C VAL A 22 14.09 20.05 19.12
N PRO A 23 15.04 20.00 20.07
CA PRO A 23 15.17 18.86 20.97
C PRO A 23 13.88 18.60 21.76
N SER A 24 13.54 17.33 21.95
CA SER A 24 12.43 16.87 22.80
C SER A 24 12.96 16.08 24.00
N GLU A 25 12.17 16.00 25.07
CA GLU A 25 12.60 15.45 26.37
C GLU A 25 12.54 13.92 26.46
N HIS A 26 11.94 13.22 25.50
CA HIS A 26 11.64 11.80 25.62
C HIS A 26 12.22 10.98 24.46
N ALA A 27 13.21 10.15 24.76
CA ALA A 27 13.82 9.20 23.83
C ALA A 27 14.14 7.87 24.53
N PRO A 28 14.23 6.74 23.80
CA PRO A 28 14.78 5.51 24.34
C PRO A 28 16.28 5.64 24.66
N VAL A 29 16.81 4.74 25.48
CA VAL A 29 18.24 4.70 25.80
C VAL A 29 19.07 4.58 24.51
N GLY A 30 20.13 5.40 24.40
CA GLY A 30 20.98 5.44 23.21
C GLY A 30 20.49 6.38 22.10
N PHE A 31 19.28 6.95 22.25
CA PHE A 31 18.69 7.85 21.28
C PHE A 31 18.39 9.23 21.88
N SER A 32 18.34 10.19 20.97
CA SER A 32 17.93 11.57 21.13
C SER A 32 16.62 11.76 20.37
N SER A 33 15.74 12.62 20.88
CA SER A 33 14.47 12.93 20.24
C SER A 33 14.42 14.38 19.79
N PHE A 34 13.85 14.61 18.61
CA PHE A 34 13.67 15.94 18.04
C PHE A 34 12.24 16.10 17.54
N GLU A 35 11.57 17.18 17.91
CA GLU A 35 10.34 17.60 17.25
C GLU A 35 10.70 18.22 15.90
N VAL A 36 10.10 17.70 14.84
CA VAL A 36 10.28 18.14 13.46
C VAL A 36 8.96 18.77 13.00
N PRO A 37 8.88 20.11 12.98
CA PRO A 37 7.71 20.81 12.48
C PRO A 37 7.59 20.64 10.98
N LEU A 38 6.49 20.04 10.53
CA LEU A 38 6.10 19.96 9.13
C LEU A 38 5.10 21.07 8.80
N SER A 39 4.80 21.25 7.51
CA SER A 39 3.84 22.28 7.05
C SER A 39 2.40 22.07 7.56
N TRP A 40 2.03 20.88 8.03
CA TRP A 40 0.66 20.53 8.45
C TRP A 40 0.56 19.84 9.82
N THR A 41 1.68 19.46 10.43
CA THR A 41 1.73 18.77 11.72
C THR A 41 3.15 18.84 12.29
N THR A 42 3.33 18.44 13.55
CA THR A 42 4.66 18.13 14.09
C THR A 42 4.82 16.61 14.16
N THR A 43 5.99 16.10 13.81
CA THR A 43 6.37 14.70 14.04
C THR A 43 7.60 14.62 14.94
N VAL A 44 7.93 13.44 15.47
CA VAL A 44 9.10 13.24 16.33
C VAL A 44 10.10 12.37 15.61
N MET A 45 11.32 12.87 15.42
CA MET A 45 12.47 12.10 14.96
C MET A 45 13.21 11.50 16.16
N LEU A 46 13.55 10.21 16.08
CA LEU A 46 14.46 9.55 17.01
C LEU A 46 15.79 9.30 16.31
N TRP A 47 16.90 9.68 16.93
CA TRP A 47 18.22 9.56 16.33
C TRP A 47 19.28 9.10 17.34
N PRO A 48 20.20 8.19 16.98
CA PRO A 48 21.26 7.77 17.89
C PRO A 48 22.12 8.92 18.42
N ASN A 49 22.44 8.90 19.73
CA ASN A 49 23.10 10.02 20.43
C ASN A 49 24.45 10.45 19.86
N ALA A 50 25.21 9.51 19.29
CA ALA A 50 26.55 9.74 18.76
C ALA A 50 26.63 9.56 17.24
N GLY A 51 25.49 9.63 16.54
CA GLY A 51 25.39 9.21 15.14
C GLY A 51 25.27 7.70 14.99
N LEU A 52 25.39 7.20 13.76
CA LEU A 52 25.17 5.78 13.44
C LEU A 52 26.03 4.88 14.34
N PRO A 53 25.42 3.92 15.07
CA PRO A 53 26.13 3.11 16.03
C PRO A 53 27.11 2.17 15.33
N ASN A 54 28.29 1.99 15.91
CA ASN A 54 29.18 0.90 15.51
C ASN A 54 28.66 -0.43 16.07
N LEU A 55 29.31 -1.53 15.68
CA LEU A 55 28.91 -2.87 16.11
C LEU A 55 28.92 -3.05 17.63
N GLU A 56 29.93 -2.52 18.33
CA GLU A 56 30.04 -2.60 19.79
C GLU A 56 28.85 -1.92 20.49
N VAL A 57 28.47 -0.71 20.03
CA VAL A 57 27.32 0.02 20.56
C VAL A 57 26.02 -0.76 20.30
N LEU A 58 25.81 -1.29 19.08
CA LEU A 58 24.64 -2.12 18.80
C LEU A 58 24.58 -3.37 19.69
N GLN A 59 25.73 -3.99 19.98
CA GLN A 59 25.80 -5.14 20.87
C GLN A 59 25.37 -4.79 22.30
N THR A 60 25.71 -3.59 22.80
CA THR A 60 25.19 -3.14 24.11
C THR A 60 23.67 -2.98 24.13
N TRP A 61 23.05 -2.69 22.98
CA TRP A 61 21.58 -2.59 22.91
C TRP A 61 20.89 -3.93 23.05
N SER A 62 21.59 -5.06 22.86
CA SER A 62 21.05 -6.41 23.05
C SER A 62 20.53 -6.68 24.48
N GLU A 63 20.92 -5.84 25.43
CA GLU A 63 20.49 -5.90 26.84
C GLU A 63 19.24 -5.04 27.13
N SER A 64 18.71 -4.32 26.13
CA SER A 64 17.54 -3.44 26.30
C SER A 64 16.23 -4.22 26.47
N GLU A 65 15.40 -3.81 27.44
CA GLU A 65 14.06 -4.37 27.66
C GLU A 65 13.06 -4.01 26.53
N ASP A 66 13.36 -2.99 25.73
CA ASP A 66 12.53 -2.53 24.61
C ASP A 66 12.74 -3.34 23.31
N LEU A 67 13.64 -4.33 23.34
CA LEU A 67 13.87 -5.25 22.23
C LEU A 67 12.78 -6.32 22.14
N TRP A 68 12.54 -6.80 20.92
CA TRP A 68 11.60 -7.88 20.64
C TRP A 68 12.10 -8.76 19.50
N GLY A 69 11.55 -9.99 19.44
CA GLY A 69 11.87 -10.97 18.41
C GLY A 69 13.25 -11.61 18.53
N ASP A 70 13.79 -12.09 17.42
CA ASP A 70 15.13 -12.68 17.32
C ASP A 70 16.20 -11.58 17.24
N VAL A 71 16.96 -11.46 18.33
CA VAL A 71 18.08 -10.52 18.47
C VAL A 71 19.43 -11.22 18.57
N THR A 72 19.47 -12.53 18.34
CA THR A 72 20.72 -13.32 18.39
C THR A 72 21.74 -12.81 17.39
N CYS A 73 21.27 -12.27 16.26
CA CYS A 73 22.10 -11.65 15.24
C CYS A 73 22.98 -10.52 15.77
N LEU A 74 22.53 -9.75 16.77
CA LEU A 74 23.36 -8.69 17.38
C LEU A 74 24.56 -9.29 18.10
N GLN A 75 24.38 -10.43 18.79
CA GLN A 75 25.42 -11.07 19.58
C GLN A 75 26.46 -11.80 18.71
N SER A 76 26.03 -12.40 17.60
CA SER A 76 26.91 -13.15 16.68
C SER A 76 27.52 -12.31 15.56
N ALA A 77 27.11 -11.05 15.43
CA ALA A 77 27.62 -10.14 14.42
C ALA A 77 29.12 -9.88 14.55
N THR A 78 29.80 -9.90 13.40
CA THR A 78 31.25 -9.74 13.25
C THR A 78 31.64 -8.51 12.44
N SER A 79 30.74 -8.01 11.59
CA SER A 79 30.93 -6.79 10.83
C SER A 79 29.60 -6.06 10.61
N LEU A 80 29.70 -4.74 10.43
CA LEU A 80 28.58 -3.85 10.18
C LEU A 80 29.00 -2.76 9.20
N ALA A 81 28.22 -2.56 8.14
CA ALA A 81 28.41 -1.47 7.20
C ALA A 81 27.09 -0.72 6.99
N TRP A 82 27.12 0.59 7.23
CA TRP A 82 25.95 1.46 7.05
C TRP A 82 25.91 2.04 5.63
N THR A 83 24.69 2.11 5.10
CA THR A 83 24.32 2.87 3.90
C THR A 83 23.07 3.69 4.20
N SER A 84 22.77 4.65 3.33
CA SER A 84 21.50 5.39 3.42
C SER A 84 20.40 4.66 2.67
N GLY A 85 19.22 4.59 3.28
CA GLY A 85 18.00 3.99 2.73
C GLY A 85 16.87 4.99 2.58
N SER A 86 15.74 4.54 2.02
CA SER A 86 14.57 5.40 1.79
C SER A 86 13.72 5.65 3.04
N LEU A 87 13.74 4.74 4.02
CA LEU A 87 13.04 4.91 5.31
C LEU A 87 13.97 5.40 6.42
N GLY A 88 15.27 5.20 6.24
CA GLY A 88 16.32 5.51 7.21
C GLY A 88 17.62 4.81 6.86
N PRO A 89 18.65 4.95 7.71
CA PRO A 89 19.92 4.24 7.59
C PRO A 89 19.76 2.71 7.62
N ILE A 90 20.48 2.02 6.73
CA ILE A 90 20.47 0.57 6.59
C ILE A 90 21.86 0.02 6.92
N GLY A 91 21.93 -0.87 7.89
CA GLY A 91 23.13 -1.59 8.28
C GLY A 91 23.13 -2.99 7.70
N LYS A 92 24.16 -3.35 6.94
CA LYS A 92 24.41 -4.73 6.54
C LYS A 92 25.34 -5.38 7.56
N MET A 93 24.88 -6.48 8.16
CA MET A 93 25.55 -7.15 9.27
C MET A 93 25.85 -8.60 8.92
N ASP A 94 27.11 -9.03 9.10
CA ASP A 94 27.51 -10.42 8.93
C ASP A 94 27.57 -11.13 10.30
N CYS A 95 26.67 -12.09 10.50
CA CYS A 95 26.52 -12.86 11.74
C CYS A 95 27.10 -14.27 11.63
N GLY A 96 28.01 -14.51 10.67
CA GLY A 96 28.68 -15.78 10.49
C GLY A 96 27.71 -16.92 10.21
N ARG A 97 27.53 -17.84 11.19
CA ARG A 97 26.61 -18.98 11.04
C ARG A 97 25.15 -18.56 10.99
N ASP A 98 24.81 -17.42 11.57
CA ASP A 98 23.47 -16.88 11.53
C ASP A 98 23.21 -16.07 10.25
N GLY A 99 24.13 -16.11 9.28
CA GLY A 99 23.96 -15.49 7.96
C GLY A 99 24.04 -13.98 7.96
N ILE A 100 23.56 -13.38 6.87
CA ILE A 100 23.61 -11.93 6.66
C ILE A 100 22.28 -11.32 7.07
N TRP A 101 22.37 -10.24 7.84
CA TRP A 101 21.23 -9.49 8.36
C TRP A 101 21.24 -8.06 7.85
N ARG A 102 20.03 -7.54 7.66
CA ARG A 102 19.77 -6.12 7.41
C ARG A 102 19.19 -5.54 8.68
N ILE A 103 19.81 -4.48 9.18
CA ILE A 103 19.29 -3.63 10.25
C ILE A 103 18.81 -2.34 9.60
N GLU A 104 17.65 -1.85 10.00
CA GLU A 104 17.14 -0.57 9.51
C GLU A 104 16.77 0.30 10.71
N ILE A 105 17.41 1.47 10.79
CA ILE A 105 16.99 2.51 11.74
C ILE A 105 15.80 3.22 11.11
N LEU A 106 14.75 3.41 11.89
CA LEU A 106 13.58 4.19 11.50
C LEU A 106 13.56 5.49 12.32
N PRO A 107 14.18 6.59 11.83
CA PRO A 107 14.17 7.85 12.55
C PRO A 107 12.76 8.39 12.73
N PHE A 108 11.88 8.06 11.79
CA PHE A 108 10.46 8.35 11.83
C PHE A 108 9.70 7.03 11.74
N ASP A 109 8.71 6.90 12.60
CA ASP A 109 7.65 5.88 12.53
C ASP A 109 6.37 6.46 13.18
N TYR A 110 5.20 5.90 12.97
CA TYR A 110 3.98 6.40 13.61
C TYR A 110 3.39 5.43 14.62
N ASP A 111 3.32 4.15 14.28
CA ASP A 111 2.51 3.17 15.02
C ASP A 111 3.11 1.78 15.12
N GLY A 112 4.41 1.59 14.85
CA GLY A 112 5.09 0.32 15.10
C GLY A 112 4.62 -0.80 14.19
N HIS A 113 4.42 -0.48 12.92
CA HIS A 113 3.75 -1.37 11.98
C HIS A 113 4.56 -2.65 11.68
N GLY A 114 5.89 -2.55 11.62
CA GLY A 114 6.79 -3.67 11.33
C GLY A 114 6.71 -4.73 12.41
N ARG A 115 6.75 -4.34 13.70
CA ARG A 115 6.51 -5.26 14.82
C ARG A 115 5.14 -5.91 14.74
N ARG A 116 4.09 -5.10 14.52
CA ARG A 116 2.70 -5.61 14.45
C ARG A 116 2.53 -6.68 13.35
N LEU A 117 3.20 -6.51 12.22
CA LEU A 117 3.22 -7.51 11.15
C LEU A 117 3.97 -8.78 11.58
N SER A 118 5.14 -8.63 12.21
CA SER A 118 5.94 -9.75 12.71
C SER A 118 5.17 -10.61 13.70
N GLU A 119 4.52 -9.99 14.69
CA GLU A 119 3.72 -10.69 15.70
C GLU A 119 2.57 -11.50 15.09
N HIS A 120 2.05 -11.08 13.93
CA HIS A 120 0.94 -11.76 13.29
C HIS A 120 1.37 -12.83 12.27
N ILE A 121 2.34 -12.51 11.41
CA ILE A 121 2.79 -13.40 10.33
C ILE A 121 3.81 -14.42 10.87
N GLY A 122 4.41 -14.17 12.03
CA GLY A 122 5.26 -15.10 12.75
C GLY A 122 6.64 -15.28 12.11
N SER A 123 7.12 -16.52 12.05
CA SER A 123 8.48 -16.89 11.58
C SER A 123 8.68 -16.78 10.07
N ASN A 124 7.85 -16.01 9.37
CA ASN A 124 8.04 -15.75 7.96
C ASN A 124 9.32 -14.92 7.79
N PRO A 125 10.34 -15.39 7.05
CA PRO A 125 11.63 -14.71 6.97
C PRO A 125 11.58 -13.33 6.30
N TYR A 126 10.44 -12.98 5.69
CA TYR A 126 10.27 -11.73 4.96
C TYR A 126 9.57 -10.61 5.74
N VAL A 127 9.12 -10.89 6.97
CA VAL A 127 8.79 -9.85 7.96
C VAL A 127 9.98 -9.58 8.87
N ALA A 128 9.92 -8.52 9.67
CA ALA A 128 10.98 -8.22 10.62
C ALA A 128 11.06 -9.37 11.63
N GLN A 129 12.25 -9.91 11.85
CA GLN A 129 12.45 -11.03 12.78
C GLN A 129 12.64 -10.52 14.21
N GLY A 130 13.04 -9.27 14.37
CA GLY A 130 13.19 -8.60 15.66
C GLY A 130 13.37 -7.10 15.47
N GLY A 131 13.58 -6.40 16.57
CA GLY A 131 13.79 -4.96 16.53
C GLY A 131 13.74 -4.32 17.90
N LEU A 132 13.76 -2.99 17.91
CA LEU A 132 13.56 -2.15 19.09
C LEU A 132 12.30 -1.31 18.87
N GLN A 133 11.39 -1.36 19.83
CA GLN A 133 10.17 -0.55 19.80
C GLN A 133 10.08 0.32 21.04
N TRP A 134 9.81 1.62 20.85
CA TRP A 134 9.65 2.55 21.96
C TRP A 134 8.34 3.30 21.85
N ARG A 135 7.52 3.23 22.93
CA ARG A 135 6.16 3.82 22.99
C ARG A 135 5.28 3.47 21.78
N GLY A 136 5.38 2.22 21.32
CA GLY A 136 4.61 1.71 20.19
C GLY A 136 5.14 2.15 18.81
N ARG A 137 6.30 2.81 18.73
CA ARG A 137 6.97 3.17 17.46
C ARG A 137 8.16 2.28 17.21
N ASP A 138 8.28 1.75 16.01
CA ASP A 138 9.46 0.97 15.61
C ASP A 138 10.65 1.93 15.43
N VAL A 139 11.76 1.64 16.09
CA VAL A 139 12.99 2.43 16.05
C VAL A 139 14.08 1.70 15.28
N LEU A 140 14.14 0.38 15.45
CA LEU A 140 15.04 -0.52 14.75
C LEU A 140 14.25 -1.74 14.29
N LEU A 141 14.50 -2.20 13.07
CA LEU A 141 13.99 -3.47 12.56
C LEU A 141 15.13 -4.33 12.04
N PHE A 142 15.07 -5.63 12.35
CA PHE A 142 16.04 -6.64 11.93
C PHE A 142 15.40 -7.60 10.93
N TRP A 143 16.09 -7.82 9.82
CA TRP A 143 15.62 -8.64 8.70
C TRP A 143 16.71 -9.60 8.26
N ARG A 144 16.31 -10.72 7.67
CA ARG A 144 17.23 -11.52 6.85
C ARG A 144 17.57 -10.72 5.59
N ASP A 145 18.86 -10.57 5.28
CA ASP A 145 19.27 -9.80 4.10
C ASP A 145 19.08 -10.63 2.83
N LEU A 146 18.16 -10.20 1.97
CA LEU A 146 17.98 -10.74 0.62
C LEU A 146 18.42 -9.74 -0.46
N GLY A 147 19.10 -8.64 -0.09
CA GLY A 147 19.51 -7.58 -1.02
C GLY A 147 20.61 -7.96 -2.01
N ALA A 148 21.09 -9.21 -1.99
CA ALA A 148 21.99 -9.74 -3.02
C ALA A 148 21.26 -10.09 -4.32
N TRP A 149 19.95 -10.28 -4.26
CA TRP A 149 19.11 -10.67 -5.39
C TRP A 149 18.45 -9.43 -6.02
N PRO A 150 18.17 -9.45 -7.34
CA PRO A 150 17.56 -8.31 -8.03
C PRO A 150 16.09 -8.11 -7.62
N SER A 151 15.62 -6.87 -7.68
CA SER A 151 14.20 -6.60 -7.46
C SER A 151 13.36 -7.00 -8.67
N ALA A 152 12.06 -7.28 -8.46
CA ALA A 152 11.15 -7.60 -9.56
C ALA A 152 11.01 -6.43 -10.54
N ALA A 153 11.16 -5.18 -10.09
CA ALA A 153 11.21 -4.02 -10.98
C ALA A 153 12.42 -4.09 -11.92
N ASP A 154 13.62 -4.36 -11.40
CA ASP A 154 14.85 -4.40 -12.21
C ASP A 154 14.81 -5.56 -13.21
N VAL A 155 14.30 -6.73 -12.79
CA VAL A 155 14.11 -7.89 -13.69
C VAL A 155 13.08 -7.56 -14.77
N LEU A 156 11.97 -6.93 -14.41
CA LEU A 156 10.92 -6.57 -15.37
C LEU A 156 11.40 -5.54 -16.40
N GLU A 157 12.13 -4.50 -15.97
CA GLU A 157 12.75 -3.51 -16.86
C GLU A 157 13.68 -4.21 -17.85
N SER A 158 14.55 -5.12 -17.37
CA SER A 158 15.43 -5.91 -18.24
C SER A 158 14.68 -6.81 -19.23
N LEU A 159 13.57 -7.41 -18.83
CA LEU A 159 12.73 -8.23 -19.70
C LEU A 159 12.04 -7.39 -20.78
N ILE A 160 11.58 -6.19 -20.45
CA ILE A 160 10.96 -5.25 -21.40
C ILE A 160 12.00 -4.79 -22.43
N GLU A 161 13.19 -4.37 -21.98
CA GLU A 161 14.29 -3.98 -22.86
C GLU A 161 14.72 -5.11 -23.80
N SER A 162 14.65 -6.36 -23.31
CA SER A 162 14.96 -7.57 -24.09
C SER A 162 13.79 -8.08 -24.93
N GLU A 163 12.67 -7.35 -24.98
CA GLU A 163 11.43 -7.71 -25.69
C GLU A 163 10.83 -9.07 -25.28
N LYS A 164 11.08 -9.52 -24.04
CA LYS A 164 10.59 -10.80 -23.48
C LYS A 164 9.28 -10.61 -22.73
N LEU A 165 8.23 -10.25 -23.46
CA LEU A 165 6.93 -9.93 -22.85
C LEU A 165 6.26 -11.14 -22.18
N ASP A 166 6.44 -12.36 -22.67
CA ASP A 166 5.86 -13.54 -22.03
C ASP A 166 6.48 -13.82 -20.65
N ASP A 167 7.80 -13.69 -20.54
CA ASP A 167 8.53 -13.77 -19.27
C ASP A 167 8.10 -12.64 -18.32
N ALA A 168 7.91 -11.42 -18.84
CA ALA A 168 7.42 -10.29 -18.06
C ALA A 168 6.01 -10.54 -17.48
N ARG A 169 5.13 -11.18 -18.25
CA ARG A 169 3.79 -11.59 -17.79
C ARG A 169 3.88 -12.62 -16.67
N ILE A 170 4.75 -13.62 -16.81
CA ILE A 170 4.97 -14.66 -15.78
C ILE A 170 5.43 -14.01 -14.46
N LEU A 171 6.48 -13.19 -14.53
CA LEU A 171 7.02 -12.50 -13.35
C LEU A 171 5.94 -11.67 -12.64
N ILE A 172 5.17 -10.89 -13.40
CA ILE A 172 4.16 -10.01 -12.83
C ILE A 172 2.97 -10.77 -12.26
N GLU A 173 2.55 -11.87 -12.90
CA GLU A 173 1.55 -12.75 -12.32
C GLU A 173 2.04 -13.34 -10.99
N GLU A 174 3.29 -13.79 -10.90
CA GLU A 174 3.83 -14.32 -9.64
C GLU A 174 3.99 -13.23 -8.57
N CYS A 175 4.36 -12.01 -8.94
CA CYS A 175 4.35 -10.86 -8.01
C CYS A 175 2.94 -10.63 -7.43
N GLY A 176 1.91 -10.74 -8.28
CA GLY A 176 0.51 -10.69 -7.86
C GLY A 176 0.17 -11.82 -6.89
N ARG A 177 0.59 -13.06 -7.21
CA ARG A 177 0.39 -14.25 -6.36
C ARG A 177 1.06 -14.08 -5.00
N ALA A 178 2.28 -13.56 -4.96
CA ALA A 178 3.00 -13.27 -3.73
C ALA A 178 2.24 -12.27 -2.84
N LEU A 179 1.70 -11.19 -3.43
CA LEU A 179 0.88 -10.22 -2.70
C LEU A 179 -0.44 -10.84 -2.19
N GLY A 180 -1.05 -11.72 -2.99
CA GLY A 180 -2.25 -12.43 -2.57
C GLY A 180 -1.99 -13.38 -1.39
N ARG A 181 -0.86 -14.11 -1.39
CA ARG A 181 -0.42 -14.95 -0.27
C ARG A 181 -0.11 -14.11 0.98
N PHE A 182 0.54 -12.96 0.82
CA PHE A 182 0.75 -12.02 1.92
C PHE A 182 -0.58 -11.57 2.54
N HIS A 183 -1.53 -11.13 1.74
CA HIS A 183 -2.87 -10.74 2.22
C HIS A 183 -3.66 -11.92 2.82
N LEU A 184 -3.47 -13.14 2.31
CA LEU A 184 -4.06 -14.33 2.90
C LEU A 184 -3.55 -14.57 4.33
N SER A 185 -2.26 -14.29 4.58
CA SER A 185 -1.67 -14.42 5.93
C SER A 185 -2.21 -13.40 6.94
N THR A 186 -2.88 -12.32 6.49
CA THR A 186 -3.44 -11.28 7.38
C THR A 186 -4.95 -11.39 7.59
N VAL A 187 -5.58 -12.45 7.09
CA VAL A 187 -7.05 -12.64 7.17
C VAL A 187 -7.57 -12.68 8.60
N GLU A 188 -6.82 -13.29 9.53
CA GLU A 188 -7.26 -13.45 10.91
C GLU A 188 -7.31 -12.12 11.67
N VAL A 189 -6.46 -11.16 11.27
CA VAL A 189 -6.49 -9.77 11.74
C VAL A 189 -7.22 -8.86 10.77
N ALA A 190 -8.17 -9.36 9.99
CA ALA A 190 -9.01 -8.50 9.19
C ALA A 190 -10.13 -7.89 10.06
N ASP A 191 -10.38 -6.59 9.92
CA ASP A 191 -11.50 -5.90 10.56
C ASP A 191 -12.64 -5.68 9.55
N PRO A 192 -13.77 -6.40 9.68
CA PRO A 192 -14.94 -6.23 8.82
C PRO A 192 -15.76 -4.98 9.15
N THR A 193 -15.38 -4.24 10.20
CA THR A 193 -16.08 -3.00 10.59
C THR A 193 -16.01 -2.00 9.46
N LYS A 194 -17.17 -1.43 9.12
CA LYS A 194 -17.27 -0.43 8.07
C LYS A 194 -16.60 0.86 8.49
N VAL A 195 -15.38 1.06 8.02
CA VAL A 195 -14.58 2.29 8.24
C VAL A 195 -14.54 3.19 7.00
N ALA A 196 -15.50 3.03 6.08
CA ALA A 196 -15.63 3.82 4.84
C ALA A 196 -15.52 5.33 5.08
N LYS A 197 -16.11 5.84 6.16
CA LYS A 197 -16.01 7.25 6.55
C LYS A 197 -14.55 7.65 6.79
N ARG A 198 -13.79 6.82 7.49
CA ARG A 198 -12.40 7.09 7.86
C ARG A 198 -11.46 7.04 6.66
N TRP A 199 -11.68 6.11 5.73
CA TRP A 199 -10.92 6.07 4.47
C TRP A 199 -11.18 7.32 3.60
N ASN A 200 -12.43 7.78 3.55
CA ASN A 200 -12.77 9.03 2.88
C ASN A 200 -12.23 10.28 3.61
N GLU A 201 -12.17 10.27 4.95
CA GLU A 201 -11.53 11.32 5.76
C GLU A 201 -10.02 11.36 5.48
N ARG A 202 -9.37 10.19 5.37
CA ARG A 202 -7.96 10.09 4.98
C ARG A 202 -7.70 10.68 3.58
N LEU A 203 -8.55 10.36 2.60
CA LEU A 203 -8.47 10.97 1.27
C LEU A 203 -8.60 12.49 1.32
N LYS A 204 -9.54 12.99 2.14
CA LYS A 204 -9.68 14.44 2.36
C LYS A 204 -8.38 15.07 2.87
N VAL A 205 -7.73 14.45 3.86
CA VAL A 205 -6.45 14.93 4.39
C VAL A 205 -5.36 14.94 3.31
N LEU A 206 -5.29 13.90 2.49
CA LEU A 206 -4.35 13.84 1.36
C LEU A 206 -4.64 14.93 0.32
N GLU A 207 -5.89 15.13 -0.07
CA GLU A 207 -6.32 16.16 -1.01
C GLU A 207 -5.96 17.58 -0.51
N GLU A 208 -6.18 17.86 0.78
CA GLU A 208 -5.83 19.13 1.42
C GLU A 208 -4.31 19.37 1.45
N ARG A 209 -3.53 18.36 1.86
CA ARG A 209 -2.06 18.47 1.95
C ARG A 209 -1.38 18.60 0.59
N THR A 210 -1.91 17.93 -0.42
CA THR A 210 -1.41 17.99 -1.81
C THR A 210 -1.98 19.15 -2.61
N LYS A 211 -2.96 19.89 -2.05
CA LYS A 211 -3.71 20.94 -2.76
C LYS A 211 -4.30 20.45 -4.09
N SER A 212 -4.77 19.20 -4.11
CA SER A 212 -5.35 18.59 -5.30
C SER A 212 -6.58 19.37 -5.78
N SER A 213 -6.71 19.56 -7.09
CA SER A 213 -7.89 20.18 -7.71
C SER A 213 -9.06 19.20 -7.88
N THR A 214 -8.85 17.93 -7.51
CA THR A 214 -9.80 16.83 -7.71
C THR A 214 -10.23 16.32 -6.34
N LEU A 215 -11.47 15.81 -6.25
CA LEU A 215 -12.02 15.26 -5.00
C LEU A 215 -12.72 13.94 -5.31
N TRP A 216 -12.42 12.88 -4.57
CA TRP A 216 -13.09 11.58 -4.78
C TRP A 216 -13.56 10.95 -3.47
N ARG A 217 -14.85 10.61 -3.41
CA ARG A 217 -15.43 9.80 -2.33
C ARG A 217 -16.03 8.50 -2.85
N ALA A 218 -15.80 7.41 -2.14
CA ALA A 218 -16.35 6.10 -2.45
C ALA A 218 -17.21 5.54 -1.31
N PRO A 219 -18.32 4.84 -1.61
CA PRO A 219 -19.23 4.33 -0.59
C PRO A 219 -18.68 3.09 0.15
N HIS A 220 -17.62 2.44 -0.37
CA HIS A 220 -16.99 1.20 0.08
C HIS A 220 -17.96 0.05 0.40
N GLY A 221 -17.91 -1.01 -0.42
CA GLY A 221 -18.76 -2.18 -0.30
C GLY A 221 -18.59 -2.93 1.04
N ARG A 222 -19.55 -3.79 1.39
CA ARG A 222 -19.47 -4.65 2.60
C ARG A 222 -18.28 -5.63 2.57
N ARG A 223 -17.69 -5.85 1.40
CA ARG A 223 -16.55 -6.73 1.18
C ARG A 223 -15.21 -6.00 1.16
N THR A 224 -15.23 -4.67 1.26
CA THR A 224 -14.02 -3.88 1.51
C THR A 224 -13.72 -3.96 3.00
N VAL A 225 -12.78 -4.83 3.36
CA VAL A 225 -12.41 -5.16 4.75
C VAL A 225 -11.02 -4.60 5.00
N GLY A 226 -10.82 -3.92 6.13
CA GLY A 226 -9.49 -3.43 6.51
C GLY A 226 -8.62 -4.58 7.02
N THR A 227 -7.37 -4.67 6.60
CA THR A 227 -6.39 -5.63 7.11
C THR A 227 -5.04 -4.95 7.40
N LEU A 228 -4.04 -5.72 7.85
CA LEU A 228 -2.64 -5.30 7.78
C LEU A 228 -2.18 -5.39 6.32
N THR A 229 -1.71 -4.27 5.81
CA THR A 229 -1.12 -4.12 4.47
C THR A 229 0.40 -4.02 4.59
N HIS A 230 1.10 -3.97 3.46
CA HIS A 230 2.54 -3.71 3.39
C HIS A 230 2.87 -2.24 3.65
N ARG A 231 1.90 -1.33 3.37
CA ARG A 231 1.94 0.15 3.49
C ARG A 231 2.91 0.88 2.56
N ASN A 232 4.03 0.25 2.22
CA ASN A 232 5.01 0.73 1.25
C ASN A 232 5.25 -0.28 0.11
N PHE A 233 4.19 -0.87 -0.44
CA PHE A 233 4.33 -1.91 -1.47
C PHE A 233 4.78 -1.32 -2.81
N SER A 234 5.74 -1.97 -3.46
CA SER A 234 6.12 -1.75 -4.85
C SER A 234 6.82 -2.99 -5.42
N LEU A 235 7.02 -3.06 -6.73
CA LEU A 235 7.82 -4.14 -7.34
C LEU A 235 9.31 -4.06 -6.94
N ARG A 236 9.78 -2.92 -6.43
CA ARG A 236 11.13 -2.78 -5.84
C ARG A 236 11.22 -3.44 -4.45
N ASN A 237 10.08 -3.67 -3.81
CA ASN A 237 9.95 -4.41 -2.55
C ASN A 237 9.65 -5.90 -2.80
N ILE A 238 9.88 -6.40 -4.01
CA ILE A 238 9.81 -7.81 -4.32
C ILE A 238 11.17 -8.23 -4.84
N VAL A 239 11.67 -9.34 -4.34
CA VAL A 239 12.94 -9.93 -4.77
C VAL A 239 12.67 -11.17 -5.61
N VAL A 240 13.48 -11.36 -6.66
CA VAL A 240 13.42 -12.55 -7.53
C VAL A 240 14.61 -13.43 -7.19
N LEU A 241 14.34 -14.64 -6.69
CA LEU A 241 15.40 -15.59 -6.36
C LEU A 241 16.00 -16.21 -7.61
N ASN A 242 17.26 -16.63 -7.56
CA ASN A 242 17.84 -17.35 -8.69
C ASN A 242 17.50 -18.85 -8.66
N ASP A 243 17.44 -19.44 -9.84
CA ASP A 243 17.38 -20.87 -10.07
C ASP A 243 18.72 -21.56 -9.78
N ILE A 244 18.75 -22.89 -9.98
CA ILE A 244 19.94 -23.73 -9.83
C ILE A 244 21.09 -23.34 -10.78
N HIS A 245 20.83 -22.51 -11.80
CA HIS A 245 21.80 -22.01 -12.77
C HIS A 245 22.21 -20.56 -12.50
N SER A 246 21.87 -20.02 -11.31
CA SER A 246 22.18 -18.63 -10.93
C SER A 246 21.52 -17.58 -11.84
N LYS A 247 20.36 -17.89 -12.43
CA LYS A 247 19.54 -16.95 -13.20
C LYS A 247 18.24 -16.63 -12.46
N PRO A 248 17.67 -15.42 -12.58
CA PRO A 248 16.39 -15.10 -11.95
C PRO A 248 15.30 -16.11 -12.31
N ASN A 249 14.71 -16.73 -11.29
CA ASN A 249 13.56 -17.61 -11.41
C ASN A 249 12.28 -16.76 -11.28
N LEU A 250 11.62 -16.51 -12.40
CA LEU A 250 10.46 -15.62 -12.48
C LEU A 250 9.25 -16.10 -11.66
N GLU A 251 9.25 -17.38 -11.26
CA GLU A 251 8.20 -18.00 -10.45
C GLU A 251 8.54 -18.06 -8.94
N ASP A 252 9.73 -17.61 -8.55
CA ASP A 252 10.17 -17.63 -7.14
C ASP A 252 10.50 -16.22 -6.66
N VAL A 253 9.45 -15.56 -6.15
CA VAL A 253 9.52 -14.17 -5.69
C VAL A 253 9.08 -14.03 -4.24
N HIS A 254 9.67 -13.07 -3.54
CA HIS A 254 9.33 -12.79 -2.14
C HIS A 254 9.15 -11.30 -1.89
N ILE A 255 8.11 -10.97 -1.11
CA ILE A 255 7.82 -9.60 -0.67
C ILE A 255 8.73 -9.25 0.48
N LEU A 256 9.36 -8.08 0.43
CA LEU A 256 10.36 -7.63 1.39
C LEU A 256 9.95 -6.36 2.12
N PHE A 257 10.32 -6.30 3.40
CA PHE A 257 10.33 -5.09 4.21
C PHE A 257 8.97 -4.38 4.33
N PRO A 258 7.86 -5.09 4.65
CA PRO A 258 6.60 -4.43 4.94
C PRO A 258 6.74 -3.54 6.19
N GLY A 259 6.45 -2.25 6.04
CA GLY A 259 6.73 -1.20 7.02
C GLY A 259 6.33 0.18 6.49
N ASP A 260 6.32 1.18 7.37
CA ASP A 260 5.76 2.52 7.07
C ASP A 260 6.79 3.65 7.25
N GLY A 261 7.55 3.62 8.35
CA GLY A 261 8.65 4.56 8.60
C GLY A 261 8.24 6.03 8.44
N VAL A 262 9.07 6.81 7.74
CA VAL A 262 8.81 8.23 7.45
C VAL A 262 7.51 8.45 6.67
N TYR A 263 7.12 7.55 5.77
CA TYR A 263 5.88 7.68 5.02
C TYR A 263 4.65 7.60 5.94
N GLY A 264 4.67 6.69 6.91
CA GLY A 264 3.67 6.57 7.96
C GLY A 264 3.60 7.81 8.85
N ALA A 265 4.75 8.40 9.16
CA ALA A 265 4.81 9.65 9.92
C ALA A 265 4.26 10.85 9.13
N LEU A 266 4.48 10.90 7.82
CA LEU A 266 3.96 11.96 6.95
C LEU A 266 2.44 11.87 6.79
N ILE A 267 1.88 10.68 6.60
CA ILE A 267 0.44 10.45 6.43
C ILE A 267 -0.06 9.25 7.26
N PRO A 268 -0.23 9.42 8.59
CA PRO A 268 -0.60 8.37 9.52
C PRO A 268 -1.82 7.55 9.12
N LEU A 269 -1.67 6.23 9.11
CA LEU A 269 -2.76 5.29 8.86
C LEU A 269 -3.32 4.79 10.20
N GLU A 270 -4.22 5.57 10.82
CA GLU A 270 -4.82 5.28 12.14
C GLU A 270 -5.65 3.99 12.19
N HIS A 271 -6.01 3.42 11.04
CA HIS A 271 -6.81 2.21 10.92
C HIS A 271 -6.34 1.33 9.77
N ARG A 272 -6.69 0.05 9.82
CA ARG A 272 -6.44 -0.91 8.74
C ARG A 272 -6.96 -0.40 7.39
N ALA A 273 -6.12 -0.50 6.36
CA ALA A 273 -6.50 -0.27 4.97
C ALA A 273 -6.92 -1.60 4.34
N PRO A 274 -7.78 -1.60 3.30
CA PRO A 274 -8.06 -2.84 2.60
C PRO A 274 -6.86 -3.28 1.77
N ALA A 275 -6.77 -4.58 1.51
CA ALA A 275 -5.80 -5.19 0.60
C ALA A 275 -5.75 -4.52 -0.79
N LEU A 276 -6.83 -3.86 -1.21
CA LEU A 276 -6.87 -3.09 -2.46
C LEU A 276 -5.89 -1.91 -2.48
N GLN A 277 -5.45 -1.43 -1.32
CA GLN A 277 -4.44 -0.37 -1.21
C GLN A 277 -3.08 -0.82 -1.74
N ASP A 278 -2.60 -2.00 -1.35
CA ASP A 278 -1.34 -2.54 -1.87
C ASP A 278 -1.49 -3.01 -3.32
N LEU A 279 -2.64 -3.54 -3.71
CA LEU A 279 -2.94 -3.87 -5.10
C LEU A 279 -2.82 -2.63 -6.00
N ALA A 280 -3.39 -1.50 -5.56
CA ALA A 280 -3.24 -0.22 -6.24
C ALA A 280 -1.79 0.26 -6.28
N ALA A 281 -1.02 0.08 -5.19
CA ALA A 281 0.41 0.40 -5.17
C ALA A 281 1.22 -0.45 -6.17
N GLY A 282 0.84 -1.72 -6.36
CA GLY A 282 1.39 -2.57 -7.40
C GLY A 282 1.13 -2.02 -8.81
N TYR A 283 -0.09 -1.57 -9.08
CA TYR A 283 -0.41 -0.90 -10.35
C TYR A 283 0.40 0.37 -10.56
N ARG A 284 0.55 1.19 -9.52
CA ARG A 284 1.42 2.37 -9.58
C ARG A 284 2.87 2.01 -9.88
N SER A 285 3.37 0.91 -9.32
CA SER A 285 4.71 0.43 -9.61
C SER A 285 4.85 0.02 -11.08
N ILE A 286 3.87 -0.67 -11.66
CA ILE A 286 3.84 -1.02 -13.09
C ILE A 286 3.75 0.23 -13.97
N GLU A 287 2.95 1.23 -13.56
CA GLU A 287 2.80 2.49 -14.27
C GLU A 287 4.06 3.36 -14.26
N ARG A 288 5.05 3.08 -13.41
CA ARG A 288 6.31 3.85 -13.34
C ARG A 288 7.51 3.15 -13.96
N ILE A 289 7.34 1.93 -14.46
CA ILE A 289 8.41 1.22 -15.17
C ILE A 289 8.77 1.93 -16.48
N GLU A 290 10.06 1.95 -16.78
CA GLU A 290 10.61 2.54 -18.01
C GLU A 290 10.36 1.67 -19.25
N GLY A 291 10.44 2.25 -20.45
CA GLY A 291 10.35 1.52 -21.72
C GLY A 291 8.96 0.95 -22.11
N GLY A 292 7.98 0.91 -21.21
CA GLY A 292 6.68 0.28 -21.47
C GLY A 292 5.63 1.14 -22.19
N THR A 293 4.94 0.56 -23.18
CA THR A 293 3.77 1.17 -23.84
C THR A 293 2.50 1.10 -22.97
N SER A 294 1.50 1.96 -23.25
CA SER A 294 0.24 1.94 -22.48
C SER A 294 -0.52 0.61 -22.60
N GLY A 295 -0.51 -0.03 -23.77
CA GLY A 295 -1.17 -1.33 -23.96
C GLY A 295 -0.52 -2.43 -23.14
N MET A 296 0.83 -2.45 -23.11
CA MET A 296 1.59 -3.39 -22.30
C MET A 296 1.34 -3.20 -20.80
N ARG A 297 1.31 -1.95 -20.31
CA ARG A 297 1.03 -1.66 -18.89
C ARG A 297 -0.34 -2.18 -18.46
N ILE A 298 -1.37 -2.00 -19.29
CA ILE A 298 -2.72 -2.54 -19.03
C ILE A 298 -2.67 -4.07 -18.95
N GLU A 299 -1.93 -4.72 -19.84
CA GLU A 299 -1.78 -6.18 -19.82
C GLU A 299 -1.04 -6.67 -18.56
N LEU A 300 0.06 -6.02 -18.18
CA LEU A 300 0.78 -6.35 -16.94
C LEU A 300 -0.08 -6.12 -15.70
N ARG A 301 -0.87 -5.04 -15.65
CA ARG A 301 -1.84 -4.81 -14.56
C ARG A 301 -2.88 -5.92 -14.46
N ARG A 302 -3.34 -6.44 -15.61
CA ARG A 302 -4.22 -7.60 -15.65
C ARG A 302 -3.54 -8.86 -15.14
N CYS A 303 -2.33 -9.18 -15.58
CA CYS A 303 -1.55 -10.32 -15.06
C CYS A 303 -1.34 -10.22 -13.55
N PHE A 304 -0.99 -9.03 -13.05
CA PHE A 304 -0.83 -8.79 -11.62
C PHE A 304 -2.13 -9.04 -10.85
N LEU A 305 -3.25 -8.55 -11.38
CA LEU A 305 -4.57 -8.79 -10.79
C LEU A 305 -4.92 -10.28 -10.78
N ASP A 306 -4.76 -10.96 -11.91
CA ASP A 306 -5.13 -12.37 -12.06
C ASP A 306 -4.30 -13.24 -11.11
N GLY A 307 -2.99 -12.97 -11.01
CA GLY A 307 -2.11 -13.56 -10.01
C GLY A 307 -2.58 -13.30 -8.59
N TRP A 308 -2.87 -12.04 -8.25
CA TRP A 308 -3.38 -11.67 -6.93
C TRP A 308 -4.70 -12.38 -6.59
N ARG A 309 -5.66 -12.40 -7.52
CA ARG A 309 -6.96 -13.05 -7.33
C ARG A 309 -6.83 -14.56 -7.10
N SER A 310 -5.80 -15.20 -7.66
CA SER A 310 -5.60 -16.64 -7.55
C SER A 310 -5.18 -17.11 -6.15
N THR A 311 -4.59 -16.23 -5.33
CA THR A 311 -4.09 -16.57 -3.98
C THR A 311 -4.66 -15.70 -2.87
N ALA A 312 -5.23 -14.53 -3.18
CA ALA A 312 -5.84 -13.65 -2.20
C ALA A 312 -7.11 -14.26 -1.59
N PRO A 313 -7.54 -13.77 -0.40
CA PRO A 313 -8.77 -14.22 0.22
C PRO A 313 -9.98 -14.09 -0.73
N PRO A 314 -10.77 -15.17 -0.97
CA PRO A 314 -11.83 -15.17 -2.00
C PRO A 314 -12.87 -14.06 -1.84
N ARG A 315 -13.13 -13.61 -0.60
CA ARG A 315 -14.07 -12.51 -0.34
C ARG A 315 -13.52 -11.16 -0.82
N TRP A 316 -12.21 -10.95 -0.71
CA TRP A 316 -11.53 -9.70 -1.10
C TRP A 316 -11.29 -9.65 -2.61
N ALA A 317 -11.09 -10.80 -3.26
CA ALA A 317 -10.91 -10.95 -4.71
C ALA A 317 -12.23 -11.09 -5.50
N SER A 318 -13.38 -10.98 -4.82
CA SER A 318 -14.70 -11.10 -5.45
C SER A 318 -15.06 -9.88 -6.29
N ASP A 319 -15.87 -10.08 -7.33
CA ASP A 319 -16.30 -8.99 -8.22
C ASP A 319 -16.99 -7.84 -7.46
N ASP A 320 -17.68 -8.14 -6.35
CA ASP A 320 -18.33 -7.12 -5.51
C ASP A 320 -17.35 -6.29 -4.68
N ALA A 321 -16.18 -6.85 -4.33
CA ALA A 321 -15.10 -6.13 -3.66
C ALA A 321 -14.30 -5.28 -4.65
N LEU A 322 -14.15 -5.77 -5.88
CA LEU A 322 -13.44 -5.11 -6.98
C LEU A 322 -14.31 -4.10 -7.75
N ASP A 323 -15.62 -4.05 -7.49
CA ASP A 323 -16.54 -3.12 -8.14
C ASP A 323 -16.15 -1.66 -7.90
N SER A 324 -15.68 -1.00 -8.95
CA SER A 324 -15.27 0.40 -8.96
C SER A 324 -16.37 1.35 -8.48
N HIS A 325 -17.65 1.03 -8.70
CA HIS A 325 -18.76 1.84 -8.18
C HIS A 325 -18.89 1.77 -6.65
N LYS A 326 -18.32 0.73 -6.04
CA LYS A 326 -18.37 0.44 -4.60
C LYS A 326 -17.03 0.62 -3.91
N GLY A 327 -16.13 1.42 -4.48
CA GLY A 327 -14.82 1.67 -3.88
C GLY A 327 -13.81 0.53 -4.07
N GLY A 328 -13.89 -0.14 -5.23
CA GLY A 328 -12.86 -1.03 -5.77
C GLY A 328 -11.54 -0.30 -6.06
N VAL A 329 -10.62 -0.92 -6.81
CA VAL A 329 -9.22 -0.47 -6.92
C VAL A 329 -9.02 1.01 -7.31
N PRO A 330 -9.80 1.63 -8.22
CA PRO A 330 -9.51 2.99 -8.68
C PRO A 330 -9.47 4.08 -7.60
N ILE A 331 -10.27 3.96 -6.52
CA ILE A 331 -10.21 4.94 -5.41
C ILE A 331 -8.90 4.80 -4.62
N TRP A 332 -8.37 3.59 -4.53
CA TRP A 332 -7.11 3.29 -3.85
C TRP A 332 -5.91 3.67 -4.72
N GLU A 333 -6.02 3.57 -6.04
CA GLU A 333 -5.03 4.12 -6.97
C GLU A 333 -4.97 5.65 -6.88
N TYR A 334 -6.13 6.31 -6.77
CA TYR A 334 -6.18 7.74 -6.48
C TYR A 334 -5.50 8.09 -5.15
N GLU A 335 -5.72 7.30 -4.08
CA GLU A 335 -4.99 7.46 -2.83
C GLU A 335 -3.47 7.36 -3.03
N GLN A 336 -2.99 6.35 -3.77
CA GLN A 336 -1.55 6.20 -4.02
C GLN A 336 -0.99 7.37 -4.82
N VAL A 337 -1.71 7.87 -5.81
CA VAL A 337 -1.29 9.04 -6.60
C VAL A 337 -1.18 10.30 -5.74
N LEU A 338 -2.11 10.50 -4.79
CA LEU A 338 -1.99 11.60 -3.83
C LEU A 338 -0.81 11.41 -2.87
N LYS A 339 -0.55 10.16 -2.42
CA LYS A 339 0.64 9.84 -1.62
C LYS A 339 1.93 10.14 -2.39
N GLU A 340 2.01 9.77 -3.67
CA GLU A 340 3.15 10.06 -4.56
C GLU A 340 3.44 11.56 -4.61
N VAL A 341 2.41 12.40 -4.81
CA VAL A 341 2.57 13.87 -4.80
C VAL A 341 3.02 14.39 -3.43
N LEU A 342 2.41 13.88 -2.35
CA LEU A 342 2.79 14.27 -0.99
C LEU A 342 4.26 13.94 -0.71
N TYR A 343 4.71 12.75 -1.11
CA TYR A 343 6.08 12.30 -0.89
C TYR A 343 7.07 13.08 -1.73
N ALA A 344 6.78 13.30 -3.02
CA ALA A 344 7.61 14.14 -3.87
C ALA A 344 7.84 15.53 -3.25
N HIS A 345 6.77 16.17 -2.77
CA HIS A 345 6.90 17.45 -2.06
C HIS A 345 7.63 17.34 -0.72
N ALA A 346 7.40 16.27 0.05
CA ALA A 346 8.04 16.10 1.34
C ALA A 346 9.55 15.87 1.22
N PHE A 347 10.02 15.20 0.17
CA PHE A 347 11.44 14.91 -0.04
C PHE A 347 12.14 15.86 -1.02
N ASP A 348 11.40 16.87 -1.55
CA ASP A 348 11.90 17.82 -2.56
C ASP A 348 12.34 17.11 -3.86
N ASP A 349 11.55 16.12 -4.26
CA ASP A 349 11.69 15.36 -5.49
C ASP A 349 10.68 15.84 -6.55
N GLU A 350 10.98 15.54 -7.81
CA GLU A 350 10.04 15.79 -8.90
C GLU A 350 8.86 14.80 -8.88
N ILE A 351 7.67 15.30 -9.21
CA ILE A 351 6.49 14.46 -9.35
C ILE A 351 6.58 13.67 -10.67
N ASP A 352 6.44 12.36 -10.58
CA ASP A 352 6.48 11.48 -11.74
C ASP A 352 5.42 11.88 -12.80
N PRO A 353 5.78 11.96 -14.11
CA PRO A 353 4.84 12.31 -15.17
C PRO A 353 3.57 11.46 -15.20
N ARG A 354 3.64 10.20 -14.78
CA ARG A 354 2.50 9.27 -14.71
C ARG A 354 1.57 9.59 -13.54
N THR A 355 2.08 10.16 -12.47
CA THR A 355 1.28 10.68 -11.35
C THR A 355 0.49 11.91 -11.81
N HIS A 356 1.16 12.86 -12.48
CA HIS A 356 0.49 14.01 -13.10
C HIS A 356 -0.55 13.62 -14.13
N TRP A 357 -0.22 12.67 -15.01
CA TRP A 357 -1.15 12.17 -16.01
C TRP A 357 -2.42 11.63 -15.36
N PHE A 358 -2.32 10.83 -14.29
CA PHE A 358 -3.47 10.28 -13.60
C PHE A 358 -4.37 11.38 -13.03
N LEU A 359 -3.81 12.35 -12.31
CA LEU A 359 -4.58 13.46 -11.72
C LEU A 359 -5.31 14.29 -12.77
N ASN A 360 -4.72 14.49 -13.95
CA ASN A 360 -5.38 15.20 -15.05
C ASN A 360 -6.51 14.39 -15.72
N HIS A 361 -6.61 13.09 -15.43
CA HIS A 361 -7.59 12.19 -16.06
C HIS A 361 -8.64 11.63 -15.08
N VAL A 362 -8.43 11.77 -13.78
CA VAL A 362 -9.34 11.22 -12.76
C VAL A 362 -10.77 11.75 -12.90
N ASP A 363 -10.95 13.01 -13.28
CA ASP A 363 -12.29 13.61 -13.51
C ASP A 363 -13.07 12.87 -14.59
N ARG A 364 -12.39 12.33 -15.62
CA ARG A 364 -13.04 11.56 -16.68
C ARG A 364 -13.53 10.21 -16.14
N ILE A 365 -12.75 9.55 -15.28
CA ILE A 365 -13.14 8.31 -14.60
C ILE A 365 -14.36 8.58 -13.73
N GLN A 366 -14.32 9.65 -12.93
CA GLN A 366 -15.43 10.06 -12.08
C GLN A 366 -16.70 10.38 -12.86
N ALA A 367 -16.58 11.15 -13.94
CA ALA A 367 -17.70 11.48 -14.83
C ALA A 367 -18.30 10.22 -15.46
N GLY A 368 -17.47 9.24 -15.84
CA GLY A 368 -17.91 7.94 -16.33
C GLY A 368 -18.77 7.20 -15.32
N MET A 369 -18.30 7.07 -14.08
CA MET A 369 -19.06 6.42 -13.01
C MET A 369 -20.33 7.20 -12.64
N PHE A 370 -20.27 8.53 -12.65
CA PHE A 370 -21.45 9.36 -12.39
C PHE A 370 -22.54 9.12 -13.44
N ARG A 371 -22.16 9.08 -14.73
CA ARG A 371 -23.10 8.70 -15.80
C ARG A 371 -23.65 7.30 -15.61
N ALA A 372 -22.86 6.33 -15.17
CA ALA A 372 -23.36 4.97 -14.90
C ALA A 372 -24.43 4.94 -13.79
N ARG A 373 -24.36 5.85 -12.80
CA ARG A 373 -25.39 5.92 -11.72
C ARG A 373 -26.79 6.24 -12.25
N THR A 374 -26.93 6.93 -13.38
CA THR A 374 -28.27 7.18 -13.96
C THR A 374 -28.93 5.89 -14.45
N ILE A 375 -28.13 4.91 -14.92
CA ILE A 375 -28.63 3.58 -15.32
C ILE A 375 -29.06 2.79 -14.09
N ALA A 376 -28.31 2.86 -13.00
CA ALA A 376 -28.71 2.27 -11.72
C ALA A 376 -30.02 2.89 -11.18
N ALA A 377 -30.17 4.21 -11.29
CA ALA A 377 -31.41 4.91 -10.95
C ALA A 377 -32.58 4.46 -11.83
N GLY A 378 -32.37 4.31 -13.14
CA GLY A 378 -33.37 3.74 -14.06
C GLY A 378 -33.82 2.34 -13.64
N ALA A 379 -32.88 1.46 -13.28
CA ALA A 379 -33.19 0.12 -12.77
C ALA A 379 -34.01 0.17 -11.47
N LEU A 380 -33.72 1.12 -10.57
CA LEU A 380 -34.48 1.33 -9.34
C LEU A 380 -35.90 1.80 -9.63
N THR A 381 -36.08 2.75 -10.54
CA THR A 381 -37.39 3.23 -10.99
C THR A 381 -38.22 2.08 -11.59
N CYS A 382 -37.63 1.27 -12.47
CA CYS A 382 -38.30 0.08 -13.02
C CYS A 382 -38.71 -0.91 -11.92
N THR A 383 -37.89 -1.07 -10.87
CA THR A 383 -38.21 -1.93 -9.72
C THR A 383 -39.39 -1.35 -8.91
N ALA A 384 -39.41 -0.03 -8.69
CA ALA A 384 -40.50 0.66 -8.00
C ALA A 384 -41.82 0.57 -8.77
N LEU A 385 -41.79 0.77 -10.10
CA LEU A 385 -42.96 0.65 -10.97
C LEU A 385 -43.50 -0.78 -10.98
N LEU A 386 -42.63 -1.80 -11.02
CA LEU A 386 -43.04 -3.20 -10.88
C LEU A 386 -43.78 -3.43 -9.55
N GLY A 387 -43.18 -3.00 -8.43
CA GLY A 387 -43.78 -3.18 -7.11
C GLY A 387 -45.10 -2.43 -6.96
N PHE A 388 -45.17 -1.20 -7.47
CA PHE A 388 -46.39 -0.40 -7.46
C PHE A 388 -47.48 -1.02 -8.35
N GLY A 389 -47.15 -1.51 -9.54
CA GLY A 389 -48.11 -2.19 -10.43
C GLY A 389 -48.72 -3.43 -9.78
N ILE A 390 -47.90 -4.26 -9.11
CA ILE A 390 -48.39 -5.42 -8.35
C ILE A 390 -49.31 -4.97 -7.21
N TYR A 391 -48.87 -3.99 -6.41
CA TYR A 391 -49.63 -3.50 -5.27
C TYR A 391 -50.97 -2.88 -5.70
N ALA A 392 -50.96 -2.02 -6.71
CA ALA A 392 -52.15 -1.31 -7.18
C ALA A 392 -53.19 -2.28 -7.78
N GLY A 393 -52.75 -3.29 -8.54
CA GLY A 393 -53.65 -4.31 -9.06
C GLY A 393 -54.25 -5.22 -7.98
N VAL A 394 -53.46 -5.60 -6.96
CA VAL A 394 -53.93 -6.44 -5.84
C VAL A 394 -54.86 -5.70 -4.89
N THR A 395 -54.66 -4.40 -4.69
CA THR A 395 -55.47 -3.57 -3.79
C THR A 395 -56.66 -2.91 -4.48
N GLU A 396 -56.88 -3.20 -5.76
CA GLU A 396 -57.92 -2.58 -6.60
C GLU A 396 -57.80 -1.04 -6.68
N LEU A 397 -56.60 -0.50 -6.44
CA LEU A 397 -56.30 0.93 -6.60
C LEU A 397 -56.29 1.32 -8.09
N LEU A 398 -55.91 0.40 -8.97
CA LEU A 398 -55.92 0.53 -10.42
C LEU A 398 -56.54 -0.71 -11.05
N GLU A 399 -57.14 -0.56 -12.24
CA GLU A 399 -57.53 -1.70 -13.06
C GLU A 399 -56.29 -2.49 -13.53
N TRP A 400 -56.49 -3.78 -13.84
CA TRP A 400 -55.41 -4.63 -14.34
C TRP A 400 -54.86 -4.16 -15.70
N SER A 401 -55.69 -3.53 -16.52
CA SER A 401 -55.31 -2.88 -17.79
C SER A 401 -54.21 -1.82 -17.60
N ASP A 402 -54.27 -1.06 -16.50
CA ASP A 402 -53.30 -0.01 -16.17
C ASP A 402 -52.14 -0.52 -15.30
N SER A 403 -52.38 -1.57 -14.50
CA SER A 403 -51.38 -2.18 -13.63
C SER A 403 -50.35 -3.03 -14.40
N ILE A 404 -50.79 -3.77 -15.43
CA ILE A 404 -49.92 -4.64 -16.23
C ILE A 404 -48.77 -3.87 -16.91
N PRO A 405 -48.99 -2.73 -17.59
CA PRO A 405 -47.91 -1.93 -18.16
C PRO A 405 -46.81 -1.54 -17.15
N LEU A 406 -47.20 -1.19 -15.92
CA LEU A 406 -46.26 -0.86 -14.85
C LEU A 406 -45.44 -2.07 -14.40
N MET A 407 -46.06 -3.26 -14.35
CA MET A 407 -45.37 -4.52 -14.08
C MET A 407 -44.36 -4.86 -15.18
N LEU A 408 -44.69 -4.60 -16.45
CA LEU A 408 -43.78 -4.88 -17.58
C LEU A 408 -42.49 -4.04 -17.54
N CYS A 409 -42.48 -2.88 -16.87
CA CYS A 409 -41.25 -2.14 -16.60
C CYS A 409 -40.20 -2.98 -15.85
N GLY A 410 -40.64 -3.99 -15.08
CA GLY A 410 -39.77 -4.93 -14.37
C GLY A 410 -38.82 -5.71 -15.29
N LEU A 411 -39.18 -5.93 -16.56
CA LEU A 411 -38.35 -6.64 -17.54
C LEU A 411 -37.02 -5.91 -17.82
N ALA A 412 -37.00 -4.58 -17.67
CA ALA A 412 -35.80 -3.78 -17.89
C ALA A 412 -34.81 -3.81 -16.71
N VAL A 413 -35.20 -4.33 -15.53
CA VAL A 413 -34.36 -4.28 -14.32
C VAL A 413 -33.05 -5.05 -14.48
N LEU A 414 -33.12 -6.30 -14.97
CA LEU A 414 -31.93 -7.14 -15.17
C LEU A 414 -30.96 -6.56 -16.22
N PRO A 415 -31.38 -6.20 -17.44
CA PRO A 415 -30.47 -5.64 -18.44
C PRO A 415 -29.86 -4.30 -18.00
N LEU A 416 -30.63 -3.42 -17.34
CA LEU A 416 -30.09 -2.17 -16.82
C LEU A 416 -29.05 -2.40 -15.71
N ARG A 417 -29.28 -3.38 -14.81
CA ARG A 417 -28.27 -3.75 -13.80
C ARG A 417 -27.01 -4.35 -14.40
N GLN A 418 -27.14 -5.15 -15.45
CA GLN A 418 -25.99 -5.72 -16.16
C GLN A 418 -25.19 -4.64 -16.89
N LEU A 419 -25.87 -3.73 -17.58
CA LEU A 419 -25.26 -2.58 -18.23
C LEU A 419 -24.55 -1.66 -17.24
N TYR A 420 -25.17 -1.40 -16.09
CA TYR A 420 -24.55 -0.62 -15.02
C TYR A 420 -23.21 -1.22 -14.55
N ARG A 421 -23.16 -2.54 -14.36
CA ARG A 421 -21.94 -3.25 -13.97
C ARG A 421 -20.88 -3.24 -15.07
N SER A 422 -21.27 -3.40 -16.33
CA SER A 422 -20.31 -3.38 -17.45
C SER A 422 -19.72 -1.99 -17.72
N LEU A 423 -20.33 -0.92 -17.21
CA LEU A 423 -19.82 0.45 -17.29
C LEU A 423 -18.89 0.82 -16.13
N ALA A 424 -18.69 -0.06 -15.15
CA ALA A 424 -17.65 0.13 -14.16
C ALA A 424 -16.28 0.09 -14.86
N PRO A 425 -15.33 0.98 -14.52
CA PRO A 425 -13.95 0.79 -14.92
C PRO A 425 -13.48 -0.62 -14.53
N PRO A 426 -12.72 -1.31 -15.40
CA PRO A 426 -12.15 -2.60 -15.06
C PRO A 426 -11.32 -2.49 -13.78
N PRO A 427 -11.19 -3.59 -13.03
CA PRO A 427 -10.45 -3.57 -11.77
C PRO A 427 -8.93 -3.46 -11.95
N TYR A 428 -8.42 -3.45 -13.19
CA TYR A 428 -7.02 -3.29 -13.57
C TYR A 428 -6.85 -2.09 -14.49
#